data_AF-A0ABD5T252-F1
#
_entry.id   AF-A0ABD5T252-F1
#
_cell.length_a   1.000
_cell.length_b   1.000
_cell.length_c   1.000
_cell.angle_alpha   90.00
_cell.angle_beta   90.00
_cell.angle_gamma   90.00
#
_symmetry.space_group_name_H-M   'P 1'
#
loop_
_entity.id
_entity.type
_entity.pdbx_description
1 polymer ?
#
loop_
_entity_poly.entity_id
_entity_poly.type
_entity_poly.pdbx_seq_one_letter_code
_entity_poly.pdbx_strand_id
1 'polypeptide(L)' 'MAEFDNPYVDNDPFVRAHFDCLDCGGKLWEYAIQGQMVCEQCRSVFSTEHVFDVSVEQSAD' A
#
# COMPACT_ATOMS: atom_id res chain seq x y z
N MET A 1 -37.09 -6.31 -0.95
CA MET A 1 -35.65 -6.54 -1.21
C MET A 1 -34.93 -5.66 -0.22
N ALA A 2 -34.14 -6.22 0.70
CA ALA A 2 -33.38 -5.41 1.65
C ALA A 2 -32.15 -4.88 0.93
N GLU A 3 -32.01 -3.56 0.92
CA GLU A 3 -30.84 -2.85 0.42
C GLU A 3 -29.73 -3.12 1.44
N PHE A 4 -28.85 -4.07 1.13
CA PHE A 4 -27.72 -4.39 2.00
C PHE A 4 -26.68 -3.29 1.83
N ASP A 5 -26.78 -2.28 2.69
CA ASP A 5 -25.80 -1.22 2.83
C ASP A 5 -24.47 -1.87 3.23
N ASN A 6 -23.56 -2.03 2.27
CA ASN A 6 -22.30 -2.71 2.47
C ASN A 6 -21.35 -1.73 3.18
N PRO A 7 -21.06 -1.91 4.49
CA PRO A 7 -20.23 -0.97 5.26
C PRO A 7 -18.76 -0.93 4.78
N TYR A 8 -18.41 -1.79 3.84
CA TYR A 8 -17.09 -1.85 3.20
C TYR A 8 -17.04 -1.06 1.88
N VAL A 9 -18.08 -0.30 1.51
CA VAL A 9 -18.12 0.52 0.27
C VAL A 9 -17.41 1.86 0.45
N ASP A 10 -17.43 2.45 1.65
CA ASP A 10 -16.87 3.79 1.88
C ASP A 10 -15.34 3.82 2.01
N ASN A 11 -14.69 2.68 2.28
CA ASN A 11 -13.23 2.60 2.39
C ASN A 11 -12.69 1.75 1.25
N ASP A 12 -12.10 2.41 0.25
CA ASP A 12 -11.39 1.73 -0.84
C ASP A 12 -10.23 0.93 -0.23
N PRO A 13 -10.27 -0.43 -0.22
CA PRO A 13 -9.30 -1.25 0.49
C PRO A 13 -7.91 -1.24 -0.17
N PHE A 14 -7.82 -0.64 -1.37
CA PHE A 14 -6.62 -0.51 -2.17
C PHE A 14 -6.25 0.97 -2.30
N VAL A 15 -5.67 1.53 -1.24
CA VAL A 15 -5.05 2.84 -1.35
C VAL A 15 -3.77 2.68 -2.16
N ARG A 16 -3.67 3.39 -3.29
CA ARG A 16 -2.42 3.46 -4.05
C ARG A 16 -1.37 4.12 -3.16
N ALA A 17 -0.44 3.32 -2.66
CA ALA A 17 0.68 3.82 -1.87
C ALA A 17 1.57 4.65 -2.81
N HIS A 18 1.87 5.90 -2.44
CA HIS A 18 2.73 6.78 -3.22
C HIS A 18 4.22 6.39 -3.13
N PHE A 19 4.52 5.10 -2.99
CA PHE A 19 5.86 4.59 -2.71
C PHE A 19 6.39 3.72 -3.85
N ASP A 20 7.68 3.85 -4.10
CA ASP A 20 8.42 3.01 -5.03
C ASP A 20 8.93 1.76 -4.32
N CYS A 21 9.01 0.66 -5.05
CA CYS A 21 9.48 -0.62 -4.56
C CYS A 21 10.96 -0.53 -4.24
N LEU A 22 11.33 -0.97 -3.02
CA LEU A 22 12.71 -0.95 -2.53
C LEU A 22 13.65 -1.84 -3.36
N ASP A 23 13.13 -2.88 -4.01
CA ASP A 23 13.94 -3.81 -4.80
C ASP A 23 14.07 -3.41 -6.29
N CYS A 24 13.01 -2.84 -6.88
CA CYS A 24 12.95 -2.68 -8.34
C CYS A 24 12.47 -1.30 -8.82
N GLY A 25 12.12 -0.39 -7.92
CA GLY A 25 11.60 0.95 -8.26
C GLY A 25 10.23 0.94 -8.95
N GLY A 26 9.53 -0.19 -8.97
CA GLY A 26 8.15 -0.28 -9.45
C GLY A 26 7.14 0.23 -8.42
N LYS A 27 5.89 0.48 -8.80
CA LYS A 27 4.91 1.03 -7.85
C LYS A 27 4.51 0.01 -6.79
N LEU A 28 4.41 0.46 -5.55
CA LEU A 28 3.85 -0.31 -4.44
C LEU A 28 2.34 -0.06 -4.30
N TRP A 29 1.64 -1.13 -3.96
CA TRP A 29 0.21 -1.13 -3.66
C TRP A 29 0.00 -1.58 -2.22
N GLU A 30 -0.75 -0.80 -1.44
CA GLU A 30 -1.03 -1.14 -0.05
C GLU A 30 -2.34 -1.93 0.06
N TYR A 31 -2.28 -3.05 0.77
CA TYR A 31 -3.45 -3.73 1.31
C TYR A 31 -3.78 -3.09 2.66
N ALA A 32 -4.62 -2.05 2.66
CA ALA A 32 -4.88 -1.22 3.84
C ALA A 32 -5.38 -2.00 5.07
N ILE A 33 -6.03 -3.16 4.85
CA ILE A 33 -6.54 -4.04 5.91
C ILE A 33 -5.39 -4.81 6.62
N GLN A 34 -4.28 -5.07 5.92
CA GLN A 34 -3.18 -5.90 6.43
C GLN A 34 -1.91 -5.10 6.74
N GLY A 35 -1.83 -3.82 6.37
CA GLY A 35 -0.61 -3.01 6.57
C GLY A 35 0.58 -3.55 5.78
N GLN A 36 0.31 -4.13 4.60
CA GLN A 36 1.31 -4.73 3.74
C GLN A 36 1.29 -4.06 2.37
N MET A 37 2.48 -3.80 1.84
CA MET A 37 2.69 -3.26 0.51
C MET A 37 3.25 -4.33 -0.43
N VAL A 38 2.68 -4.41 -1.62
CA VAL A 38 3.10 -5.35 -2.67
C VAL A 38 3.53 -4.58 -3.90
N CYS A 39 4.67 -4.96 -4.46
CA CYS A 39 5.09 -4.43 -5.75
C CYS A 39 4.36 -5.12 -6.90
N GLU A 40 3.82 -4.33 -7.83
CA GLU A 40 3.15 -4.88 -9.03
C GLU A 40 4.11 -5.62 -9.96
N GLN A 41 5.41 -5.28 -9.95
CA GLN A 41 6.39 -5.81 -10.90
C GLN A 41 7.11 -7.05 -10.38
N CYS A 42 7.79 -6.93 -9.23
CA CYS A 42 8.58 -8.04 -8.66
C CYS A 42 7.80 -8.91 -7.67
N ARG A 43 6.59 -8.49 -7.27
CA ARG A 43 5.76 -9.16 -6.24
C ARG A 43 6.43 -9.28 -4.87
N SER A 44 7.49 -8.51 -4.61
CA SER A 44 8.03 -8.34 -3.27
C SER A 44 6.95 -7.79 -2.34
N VAL A 45 6.95 -8.28 -1.10
CA VAL A 45 6.02 -7.88 -0.05
C VAL A 45 6.81 -7.18 1.04
N PHE A 46 6.38 -5.99 1.41
CA PHE A 46 6.97 -5.18 2.46
C PHE A 46 5.90 -4.83 3.50
N SER A 47 6.29 -4.61 4.74
CA SER A 47 5.42 -3.97 5.74
C SER A 47 5.33 -2.47 5.45
N THR A 48 4.14 -1.89 5.61
CA THR A 48 3.90 -0.45 5.46
C THR A 48 4.87 0.38 6.31
N GLU A 49 5.13 -0.04 7.56
CA GLU A 49 6.06 0.65 8.47
C GLU A 49 7.48 0.76 7.89
N HIS A 50 7.99 -0.34 7.33
CA HIS A 50 9.33 -0.38 6.73
C HIS A 50 9.46 0.51 5.49
N VAL A 51 8.44 0.52 4.63
CA VAL A 51 8.44 1.39 3.44
C VAL A 51 8.36 2.86 3.84
N PHE A 52 7.57 3.17 4.87
CA PHE A 52 7.43 4.53 5.38
C PHE A 52 8.73 5.05 5.99
N ASP A 53 9.39 4.25 6.82
CA ASP A 53 10.68 4.58 7.45
C ASP A 53 11.74 4.95 6.40
N VAL A 54 11.93 4.09 5.40
CA VAL A 54 12.90 4.32 4.30
C VAL A 54 12.53 5.57 3.48
N SER A 55 11.24 5.82 3.27
CA SER A 55 10.78 6.98 2.48
C SER A 55 11.00 8.31 3.21
N VAL A 56 10.86 8.33 4.55
CA VAL A 56 11.16 9.50 5.37
C VAL A 56 12.65 9.80 5.36
N GLU A 57 13.50 8.77 5.42
CA GLU A 57 14.97 8.93 5.31
C GLU A 57 15.38 9.51 3.94
N GLN A 58 14.72 9.12 2.85
CA GLN A 58 15.01 9.62 1.50
C GLN A 58 14.54 11.06 1.23
N SER A 59 13.61 11.59 2.04
CA SER A 59 13.04 12.92 1.86
C SER A 59 13.84 14.03 2.57
N ALA A 60 14.86 13.67 3.35
CA ALA A 60 15.60 14.57 4.22
C ALA A 60 16.95 15.07 3.63
N ASP A 61 17.22 14.83 2.34
CA ASP A 61 18.40 15.29 1.60
C ASP A 61 18.10 16.51 0.71
#